data_AF-A0A5S3WNK2-F1
#
_entry.id   AF-A0A5S3WNK2-F1
#
_cell.length_a   1.000
_cell.length_b   1.000
_cell.length_c   1.000
_cell.angle_alpha   90.00
_cell.angle_beta   90.00
_cell.angle_gamma   90.00
#
_symmetry.space_group_name_H-M   'P 1'
#
loop_
_entity.id
_entity.type
_entity.pdbx_description
1 polymer ?
#
loop_
_entity_poly.entity_id
_entity_poly.type
_entity_poly.pdbx_seq_one_letter_code
_entity_poly.pdbx_strand_id
1 'polypeptide(L)'
;MQPEFSRIHDTLEQQRLNFKLPAFFRWAWVSDQARTLWAPKINAIRDLVPHVFAEAVLSGHYPCALLELTQKQADNLRLATQRHRQLTIIRLPPSTLNLFSNRPYWLCCLENDAEQFLTAWQQADLKSIYSLINAPQCCTNFNHDLEYLYQCQDPTYLSAAHALNSNEQLLNITFENAPLLNQTFKKLGVSTLSYAPCSPNCQHALVQAENWMALAGDMGYTSLLNDMLTLFGAPCAWTAMHGIAEIKTPLLKISTNTDATRDKFTVNYLSETDIEGAATGLGFPFKNNCKSAITQSKSFQRGMDNVIPSLDVTDVKETASPANDTGLKPLPYPDSKILDDTLERVLPGLAVHIKSIFLSNTFCVITLNNDNTGCCMNYFRFKSQEAIANTTAKLTERLKYDPLLLDFLTATEHKSLLQMCLKACLVSALSQPFIEQANGFSVSDRFEASFLPSVNKAVVVGFGGYMDYLIHHTQTPNILVIDSAIVKFKKRVEARQAYYRAHFPHTRVSFSDGCDVSELRRADLVSITGSALSNGTMGHLLSAAEGCDHIIVQGQSATIHPAELFDLGVRLVSTSAKPRGLHQLALTDYSAFVKCLEGNLPKLYMQAE
;
A
#
# COMPACT_ATOMS: atom_id res chain seq x y z
N MET A 1 21.81 19.37 -37.01
CA MET A 1 21.73 17.99 -36.50
C MET A 1 23.10 17.37 -36.65
N GLN A 2 23.70 16.79 -35.59
CA GLN A 2 24.97 16.10 -35.76
C GLN A 2 24.75 14.83 -36.61
N PRO A 3 25.63 14.51 -37.58
CA PRO A 3 25.43 13.38 -38.50
C PRO A 3 25.14 12.04 -37.81
N GLU A 4 25.71 11.83 -36.62
CA GLU A 4 25.55 10.60 -35.84
C GLU A 4 24.13 10.38 -35.33
N PHE A 5 23.39 11.46 -35.05
CA PHE A 5 22.02 11.36 -34.53
C PHE A 5 21.02 10.90 -35.60
N SER A 6 21.30 11.19 -36.87
CA SER A 6 20.51 10.68 -38.01
C SER A 6 20.52 9.15 -38.04
N ARG A 7 21.66 8.52 -37.76
CA ARG A 7 21.79 7.05 -37.82
C ARG A 7 20.99 6.34 -36.73
N ILE A 8 20.97 6.90 -35.52
CA ILE A 8 20.18 6.40 -34.39
C ILE A 8 18.70 6.46 -34.76
N HIS A 9 18.27 7.59 -35.31
CA HIS A 9 16.91 7.78 -35.77
C HIS A 9 16.52 6.77 -36.86
N ASP A 10 17.35 6.60 -37.88
CA ASP A 10 17.06 5.67 -38.98
C ASP A 10 16.92 4.23 -38.48
N THR A 11 17.73 3.85 -37.49
CA THR A 11 17.62 2.53 -36.84
C THR A 11 16.31 2.40 -36.07
N LEU A 12 15.93 3.44 -35.30
CA LEU A 12 14.68 3.41 -34.55
C LEU A 12 13.47 3.38 -35.48
N GLU A 13 13.43 4.18 -36.53
CA GLU A 13 12.35 4.22 -37.53
C GLU A 13 12.21 2.88 -38.28
N GLN A 14 13.32 2.24 -38.66
CA GLN A 14 13.28 0.90 -39.26
C GLN A 14 12.71 -0.17 -38.33
N GLN A 15 12.81 0.04 -37.02
CA GLN A 15 12.31 -0.87 -36.00
C GLN A 15 10.92 -0.51 -35.48
N ARG A 16 10.46 0.72 -35.74
CA ARG A 16 9.20 1.24 -35.23
C ARG A 16 8.03 0.59 -35.95
N LEU A 17 7.06 0.13 -35.16
CA LEU A 17 5.82 -0.43 -35.64
C LEU A 17 4.78 0.69 -35.74
N ASN A 18 3.89 0.58 -36.72
CA ASN A 18 2.87 1.61 -37.01
C ASN A 18 1.64 1.49 -36.06
N PHE A 19 1.88 1.41 -34.76
CA PHE A 19 0.83 1.51 -33.74
C PHE A 19 1.37 2.13 -32.45
N LYS A 20 0.47 2.70 -31.65
CA LYS A 20 0.74 3.23 -30.31
C LYS A 20 -0.22 2.58 -29.32
N LEU A 21 0.28 2.15 -28.17
CA LEU A 21 -0.58 1.68 -27.10
C LEU A 21 -1.22 2.89 -26.39
N PRO A 22 -2.46 2.75 -25.86
CA PRO A 22 -3.01 3.73 -24.94
C PRO A 22 -2.08 3.93 -23.75
N ALA A 23 -2.03 5.15 -23.22
CA ALA A 23 -1.11 5.45 -22.14
C ALA A 23 -1.47 4.67 -20.86
N PHE A 24 -0.51 3.95 -20.30
CA PHE A 24 -0.70 3.17 -19.07
C PHE A 24 0.53 3.25 -18.18
N PHE A 25 0.32 3.07 -16.89
CA PHE A 25 1.39 3.01 -15.90
C PHE A 25 1.01 2.01 -14.81
N ARG A 26 1.84 0.98 -14.66
CA ARG A 26 1.70 -0.06 -13.64
C ARG A 26 3.04 -0.26 -12.98
N TRP A 27 3.02 -0.59 -11.69
CA TRP A 27 4.24 -0.95 -10.99
C TRP A 27 3.93 -1.90 -9.84
N ALA A 28 4.94 -2.68 -9.47
CA ALA A 28 4.86 -3.65 -8.39
C ALA A 28 6.17 -3.67 -7.60
N TRP A 29 6.07 -4.00 -6.32
CA TRP A 29 7.23 -4.27 -5.47
C TRP A 29 7.80 -5.64 -5.78
N VAL A 30 9.12 -5.78 -5.72
CA VAL A 30 9.77 -7.10 -5.89
C VAL A 30 9.62 -7.98 -4.66
N SER A 31 9.36 -7.40 -3.49
CA SER A 31 9.11 -8.09 -2.23
C SER A 31 8.33 -7.23 -1.23
N ASP A 32 7.68 -7.86 -0.26
CA ASP A 32 7.01 -7.14 0.84
C ASP A 32 8.01 -6.38 1.73
N GLN A 33 9.24 -6.87 1.83
CA GLN A 33 10.32 -6.18 2.54
C GLN A 33 10.68 -4.87 1.85
N ALA A 34 10.90 -4.90 0.53
CA ALA A 34 11.15 -3.70 -0.27
C ALA A 34 9.99 -2.70 -0.10
N ARG A 35 8.74 -3.18 -0.18
CA ARG A 35 7.55 -2.35 0.06
C ARG A 35 7.55 -1.69 1.43
N THR A 36 7.79 -2.47 2.48
CA THR A 36 7.74 -1.98 3.86
C THR A 36 8.76 -0.88 4.10
N LEU A 37 9.97 -1.04 3.56
CA LEU A 37 11.06 -0.09 3.74
C LEU A 37 10.93 1.15 2.85
N TRP A 38 10.61 0.96 1.57
CA TRP A 38 10.74 2.02 0.56
C TRP A 38 9.43 2.70 0.18
N ALA A 39 8.25 2.08 0.38
CA ALA A 39 6.99 2.76 0.10
C ALA A 39 6.83 4.10 0.86
N PRO A 40 7.08 4.17 2.19
CA PRO A 40 6.99 5.45 2.90
C PRO A 40 8.01 6.47 2.38
N LYS A 41 9.25 6.05 2.10
CA LYS A 41 10.33 6.91 1.59
C LYS A 41 10.00 7.49 0.21
N ILE A 42 9.59 6.65 -0.74
CA ILE A 42 9.21 7.09 -2.10
C ILE A 42 8.01 8.04 -2.05
N ASN A 43 7.02 7.77 -1.18
CA ASN A 43 5.90 8.69 -1.02
C ASN A 43 6.35 10.04 -0.46
N ALA A 44 7.21 10.05 0.56
CA ALA A 44 7.74 11.28 1.15
C ALA A 44 8.57 12.09 0.13
N ILE A 45 9.44 11.42 -0.65
CA ILE A 45 10.21 12.07 -1.72
C ILE A 45 9.27 12.63 -2.79
N ARG A 46 8.27 11.87 -3.25
CA ARG A 46 7.29 12.34 -4.23
C ARG A 46 6.53 13.57 -3.75
N ASP A 47 6.18 13.60 -2.47
CA ASP A 47 5.44 14.72 -1.90
C ASP A 47 6.37 15.94 -1.68
N LEU A 48 7.66 15.72 -1.42
CA LEU A 48 8.70 16.75 -1.32
C LEU A 48 8.98 17.46 -2.64
N VAL A 49 9.10 16.72 -3.76
CA VAL A 49 9.58 17.24 -5.04
C VAL A 49 8.87 18.56 -5.48
N PRO A 50 7.53 18.66 -5.45
CA PRO A 50 6.82 19.89 -5.82
C PRO A 50 7.15 21.08 -4.92
N HIS A 51 7.41 20.87 -3.62
CA HIS A 51 7.76 21.93 -2.68
C HIS A 51 9.15 22.50 -2.97
N VAL A 52 10.13 21.64 -3.30
CA VAL A 52 11.47 22.10 -3.67
C VAL A 52 11.41 22.91 -4.97
N PHE A 53 10.66 22.46 -5.98
CA PHE A 53 10.49 23.26 -7.20
C PHE A 53 9.80 24.60 -6.97
N ALA A 54 8.79 24.65 -6.09
CA ALA A 54 8.17 25.91 -5.70
C ALA A 54 9.16 26.86 -5.03
N GLU A 55 9.97 26.35 -4.10
CA GLU A 55 11.04 27.13 -3.47
C GLU A 55 12.10 27.58 -4.48
N ALA A 56 12.44 26.72 -5.44
CA ALA A 56 13.42 27.03 -6.47
C ALA A 56 12.93 28.15 -7.40
N VAL A 57 11.62 28.22 -7.66
CA VAL A 57 11.00 29.36 -8.36
C VAL A 57 11.02 30.62 -7.50
N LEU A 58 10.64 30.52 -6.23
CA LEU A 58 10.65 31.66 -5.30
C LEU A 58 12.03 32.27 -5.09
N SER A 59 13.06 31.42 -5.03
CA SER A 59 14.46 31.80 -4.87
C SER A 59 15.13 32.21 -6.19
N GLY A 60 14.40 32.19 -7.31
CA GLY A 60 14.91 32.65 -8.61
C GLY A 60 15.87 31.67 -9.31
N HIS A 61 15.96 30.41 -8.87
CA HIS A 61 16.73 29.37 -9.56
C HIS A 61 16.04 28.90 -10.86
N TYR A 62 14.72 29.01 -10.91
CA TYR A 62 13.90 28.69 -12.08
C TYR A 62 12.87 29.80 -12.30
N PRO A 63 12.65 30.27 -13.54
CA PRO A 63 11.53 31.16 -13.82
C PRO A 63 10.18 30.43 -13.61
N CYS A 64 10.10 29.21 -14.15
CA CYS A 64 8.94 28.33 -14.05
C CYS A 64 9.35 26.89 -13.73
N ALA A 65 8.43 26.13 -13.15
CA ALA A 65 8.53 24.68 -13.01
C ALA A 65 7.28 24.01 -13.58
N LEU A 66 7.49 23.02 -14.46
CA LEU A 66 6.44 22.18 -15.00
C LEU A 66 6.33 20.89 -14.17
N LEU A 67 5.18 20.67 -13.54
CA LEU A 67 4.97 19.63 -12.53
C LEU A 67 3.83 18.68 -12.89
N GLU A 68 3.98 17.39 -12.57
CA GLU A 68 2.95 16.36 -12.77
C GLU A 68 2.23 16.04 -11.45
N LEU A 69 1.17 16.81 -11.14
CA LEU A 69 0.49 16.75 -9.85
C LEU A 69 -0.93 16.19 -9.96
N THR A 70 -1.35 15.45 -8.94
CA THR A 70 -2.78 15.25 -8.69
C THR A 70 -3.41 16.54 -8.20
N GLN A 71 -4.74 16.68 -8.33
CA GLN A 71 -5.47 17.85 -7.80
C GLN A 71 -5.16 18.08 -6.31
N LYS A 72 -5.20 17.02 -5.49
CA LYS A 72 -4.86 17.08 -4.06
C LYS A 72 -3.45 17.61 -3.80
N GLN A 73 -2.45 17.17 -4.58
CA GLN A 73 -1.08 17.66 -4.44
C GLN A 73 -0.96 19.13 -4.82
N ALA A 74 -1.63 19.55 -5.89
CA ALA A 74 -1.65 20.96 -6.30
C ALA A 74 -2.31 21.85 -5.23
N ASP A 75 -3.41 21.40 -4.63
CA ASP A 75 -4.10 22.14 -3.57
C ASP A 75 -3.26 22.22 -2.29
N ASN A 76 -2.60 21.13 -1.90
CA ASN A 76 -1.63 21.13 -0.80
C ASN A 76 -0.47 22.09 -1.05
N LEU A 77 0.07 22.10 -2.27
CA LEU A 77 1.16 22.99 -2.65
C LEU A 77 0.71 24.45 -2.57
N ARG A 78 -0.47 24.79 -3.10
CA ARG A 78 -1.08 26.13 -3.00
C ARG A 78 -1.26 26.58 -1.55
N LEU A 79 -1.74 25.69 -0.69
CA LEU A 79 -1.91 25.99 0.73
C LEU A 79 -0.56 26.26 1.40
N ALA A 80 0.46 25.44 1.12
CA ALA A 80 1.80 25.61 1.66
C ALA A 80 2.46 26.91 1.18
N THR A 81 2.20 27.33 -0.06
CA THR A 81 2.80 28.52 -0.67
C THR A 81 1.94 29.77 -0.54
N GLN A 82 0.76 29.72 0.08
CA GLN A 82 -0.18 30.85 0.19
C GLN A 82 0.43 32.10 0.86
N ARG A 83 1.43 31.91 1.72
CA ARG A 83 2.17 33.02 2.35
C ARG A 83 3.04 33.80 1.36
N HIS A 84 3.43 33.16 0.25
CA HIS A 84 4.22 33.73 -0.82
C HIS A 84 3.29 34.21 -1.92
N ARG A 85 2.71 35.41 -1.75
CA ARG A 85 1.67 35.99 -2.64
C ARG A 85 2.07 36.10 -4.12
N GLN A 86 3.34 35.91 -4.45
CA GLN A 86 3.89 36.04 -5.80
C GLN A 86 3.87 34.71 -6.58
N LEU A 87 3.74 33.56 -5.89
CA LEU A 87 3.77 32.26 -6.55
C LEU A 87 2.37 31.86 -7.04
N THR A 88 2.29 31.48 -8.30
CA THR A 88 1.06 31.03 -8.95
C THR A 88 1.18 29.57 -9.36
N ILE A 89 0.17 28.78 -9.00
CA ILE A 89 0.07 27.36 -9.38
C ILE A 89 -1.16 27.18 -10.27
N ILE A 90 -0.93 26.96 -11.56
CA ILE A 90 -1.95 26.96 -12.62
C ILE A 90 -2.05 25.56 -13.20
N ARG A 91 -3.27 25.04 -13.33
CA ARG A 91 -3.50 23.81 -14.09
C ARG A 91 -3.42 24.13 -15.57
N LEU A 92 -2.55 23.45 -16.29
CA LEU A 92 -2.41 23.67 -17.73
C LEU A 92 -3.56 22.97 -18.47
N PRO A 93 -4.13 23.61 -19.51
CA PRO A 93 -5.10 22.95 -20.37
C PRO A 93 -4.44 21.78 -21.11
N PRO A 94 -5.20 20.73 -21.48
CA PRO A 94 -4.69 19.69 -22.35
C PRO A 94 -4.07 20.32 -23.61
N SER A 95 -2.82 19.98 -23.92
CA SER A 95 -2.13 20.41 -25.12
C SER A 95 -2.09 19.30 -26.16
N THR A 96 -1.83 19.66 -27.41
CA THR A 96 -1.47 18.68 -28.46
C THR A 96 -0.07 18.08 -28.29
N LEU A 97 0.76 18.65 -27.40
CA LEU A 97 2.07 18.09 -27.05
C LEU A 97 1.91 16.70 -26.42
N ASN A 98 2.66 15.71 -26.90
CA ASN A 98 2.72 14.36 -26.31
C ASN A 98 3.55 14.35 -25.03
N LEU A 99 3.13 15.14 -24.05
CA LEU A 99 3.76 15.10 -22.75
C LEU A 99 3.40 13.77 -22.08
N PHE A 100 4.43 13.04 -21.66
CA PHE A 100 4.42 11.60 -21.43
C PHE A 100 3.57 11.12 -20.23
N SER A 101 2.67 11.93 -19.67
CA SER A 101 1.99 11.60 -18.41
C SER A 101 0.47 11.47 -18.53
N ASN A 102 -0.07 10.52 -17.78
CA ASN A 102 -1.51 10.41 -17.54
C ASN A 102 -2.00 11.38 -16.46
N ARG A 103 -1.09 12.15 -15.84
CA ARG A 103 -1.43 13.18 -14.85
C ARG A 103 -1.56 14.54 -15.52
N PRO A 104 -2.44 15.42 -15.01
CA PRO A 104 -2.48 16.79 -15.50
C PRO A 104 -1.16 17.50 -15.17
N TYR A 105 -0.72 18.33 -16.10
CA TYR A 105 0.41 19.21 -15.89
C TYR A 105 -0.03 20.48 -15.15
N TRP A 106 0.84 20.92 -14.26
CA TRP A 106 0.69 22.14 -13.47
C TRP A 106 1.92 23.01 -13.67
N LEU A 107 1.68 24.29 -13.88
CA LEU A 107 2.70 25.32 -13.91
C LEU A 107 2.84 25.91 -12.52
N CYS A 108 4.07 25.97 -12.01
CA CYS A 108 4.45 26.72 -10.82
C CYS A 108 5.41 27.83 -11.25
N CYS A 109 5.03 29.09 -11.08
CA CYS A 109 5.76 30.26 -11.61
C CYS A 109 5.47 31.51 -10.77
N LEU A 110 6.24 32.57 -10.97
CA LEU A 110 5.85 33.90 -10.50
C LEU A 110 4.75 34.48 -11.40
N GLU A 111 3.92 35.37 -10.86
CA GLU A 111 2.78 35.96 -11.59
C GLU A 111 3.17 36.57 -12.95
N ASN A 112 4.34 37.22 -13.02
CA ASN A 112 4.82 37.86 -14.26
C ASN A 112 5.23 36.87 -15.35
N ASP A 113 5.63 35.64 -15.00
CA ASP A 113 6.09 34.63 -15.96
C ASP A 113 4.95 33.74 -16.46
N ALA A 114 3.80 33.77 -15.77
CA ALA A 114 2.64 32.93 -16.07
C ALA A 114 2.09 33.18 -17.47
N GLU A 115 1.93 34.45 -17.86
CA GLU A 115 1.36 34.83 -19.16
C GLU A 115 2.25 34.32 -20.30
N GLN A 116 3.56 34.59 -20.22
CA GLN A 116 4.52 34.15 -21.24
C GLN A 116 4.53 32.62 -21.39
N PHE A 117 4.50 31.88 -20.27
CA PHE A 117 4.45 30.43 -20.31
C PHE A 117 3.15 29.91 -20.92
N LEU A 118 2.00 30.47 -20.53
CA LEU A 118 0.71 30.07 -21.05
C LEU A 118 0.57 30.36 -22.55
N THR A 119 1.11 31.48 -23.04
CA THR A 119 1.21 31.76 -24.47
C THR A 119 2.06 30.72 -25.19
N ALA A 120 3.25 30.41 -24.68
CA ALA A 120 4.11 29.38 -25.27
C ALA A 120 3.43 28.00 -25.28
N TRP A 121 2.72 27.64 -24.20
CA TRP A 121 1.95 26.41 -24.08
C TRP A 121 0.82 26.31 -25.11
N GLN A 122 0.02 27.36 -25.26
CA GLN A 122 -1.08 27.42 -26.23
C GLN A 122 -0.59 27.34 -27.69
N GLN A 123 0.57 27.92 -27.96
CA GLN A 123 1.20 27.90 -29.28
C GLN A 123 2.02 26.62 -29.54
N ALA A 124 2.12 25.73 -28.56
CA ALA A 124 2.99 24.55 -28.59
C ALA A 124 4.48 24.91 -28.83
N ASP A 125 4.94 26.10 -28.45
CA ASP A 125 6.34 26.52 -28.61
C ASP A 125 7.23 25.86 -27.54
N LEU A 126 7.67 24.64 -27.84
CA LEU A 126 8.53 23.86 -26.97
C LEU A 126 9.83 24.56 -26.61
N LYS A 127 10.43 25.34 -27.53
CA LYS A 127 11.71 26.01 -27.24
C LYS A 127 11.52 27.05 -26.15
N SER A 128 10.45 27.85 -26.24
CA SER A 128 10.10 28.81 -25.20
C SER A 128 9.70 28.12 -23.90
N ILE A 129 8.91 27.04 -23.93
CA ILE A 129 8.54 26.26 -22.74
C ILE A 129 9.79 25.74 -22.00
N TYR A 130 10.70 25.08 -22.72
CA TYR A 130 11.92 24.52 -22.14
C TYR A 130 12.87 25.61 -21.63
N SER A 131 12.98 26.74 -22.34
CA SER A 131 13.73 27.91 -21.87
C SER A 131 13.16 28.46 -20.55
N LEU A 132 11.84 28.58 -20.44
CA LEU A 132 11.17 29.11 -19.25
C LEU A 132 11.28 28.20 -18.02
N ILE A 133 11.42 26.89 -18.21
CA ILE A 133 11.77 25.97 -17.11
C ILE A 133 13.27 25.82 -16.88
N ASN A 134 14.05 26.77 -17.42
CA ASN A 134 15.50 26.84 -17.34
C ASN A 134 16.22 25.60 -17.91
N ALA A 135 15.65 24.86 -18.87
CA ALA A 135 16.33 23.71 -19.45
C ALA A 135 17.56 24.16 -20.27
N PRO A 136 18.72 23.49 -20.14
CA PRO A 136 19.91 23.82 -20.93
C PRO A 136 19.63 23.74 -22.43
N GLN A 137 20.26 24.60 -23.24
CA GLN A 137 20.01 24.66 -24.69
C GLN A 137 20.14 23.29 -25.39
N CYS A 138 21.10 22.46 -24.98
CA CYS A 138 21.26 21.10 -25.51
C CYS A 138 20.03 20.21 -25.22
N CYS A 139 19.47 20.30 -24.01
CA CYS A 139 18.25 19.58 -23.61
C CYS A 139 17.02 20.17 -24.31
N THR A 140 16.93 21.50 -24.44
CA THR A 140 15.85 22.17 -25.18
C THR A 140 15.80 21.70 -26.64
N ASN A 141 16.94 21.69 -27.33
CA ASN A 141 17.02 21.22 -28.71
C ASN A 141 16.64 19.73 -28.83
N PHE A 142 17.18 18.90 -27.94
CA PHE A 142 16.87 17.47 -27.93
C PHE A 142 15.37 17.21 -27.71
N ASN A 143 14.74 17.84 -26.72
CA ASN A 143 13.31 17.62 -26.45
C ASN A 143 12.42 18.21 -27.54
N HIS A 144 12.83 19.30 -28.18
CA HIS A 144 12.16 19.81 -29.37
C HIS A 144 12.19 18.78 -30.51
N ASP A 145 13.34 18.19 -30.77
CA ASP A 145 13.51 17.20 -31.83
C ASP A 145 12.74 15.89 -31.51
N LEU A 146 12.73 15.46 -30.25
CA LEU A 146 11.91 14.33 -29.78
C LEU A 146 10.42 14.47 -30.12
N GLU A 147 9.84 15.64 -29.88
CA GLU A 147 8.41 15.85 -30.10
C GLU A 147 8.10 16.04 -31.59
N TYR A 148 8.84 16.93 -32.27
CA TYR A 148 8.51 17.33 -33.64
C TYR A 148 9.04 16.39 -34.71
N LEU A 149 10.28 15.95 -34.58
CA LEU A 149 10.91 15.11 -35.61
C LEU A 149 10.58 13.63 -35.38
N TYR A 150 10.66 13.18 -34.13
CA TYR A 150 10.56 11.75 -33.82
C TYR A 150 9.19 11.32 -33.30
N GLN A 151 8.39 12.25 -32.75
CA GLN A 151 7.11 11.95 -32.10
C GLN A 151 7.22 10.77 -31.11
N CYS A 152 8.35 10.70 -30.41
CA CYS A 152 8.72 9.61 -29.52
C CYS A 152 7.91 9.71 -28.23
N GLN A 153 7.45 8.58 -27.66
CA GLN A 153 6.65 8.53 -26.42
C GLN A 153 7.47 8.38 -25.13
N ASP A 154 8.73 7.96 -25.23
CA ASP A 154 9.61 7.78 -24.07
C ASP A 154 11.04 8.20 -24.46
N PRO A 155 11.56 9.29 -23.88
CA PRO A 155 12.89 9.80 -24.24
C PRO A 155 14.04 8.89 -23.79
N THR A 156 13.78 7.86 -22.97
CA THR A 156 14.82 7.08 -22.30
C THR A 156 15.81 6.46 -23.28
N TYR A 157 15.32 5.80 -24.33
CA TYR A 157 16.19 5.16 -25.33
C TYR A 157 16.97 6.18 -26.15
N LEU A 158 16.32 7.24 -26.64
CA LEU A 158 16.98 8.24 -27.48
C LEU A 158 17.98 9.10 -26.69
N SER A 159 17.72 9.37 -25.41
CA SER A 159 18.67 10.02 -24.50
C SER A 159 19.91 9.15 -24.30
N ALA A 160 19.70 7.84 -24.04
CA ALA A 160 20.78 6.86 -23.99
C ALA A 160 21.57 6.83 -25.31
N ALA A 161 20.90 6.66 -26.44
CA ALA A 161 21.57 6.57 -27.74
C ALA A 161 22.34 7.85 -28.10
N HIS A 162 21.87 9.04 -27.71
CA HIS A 162 22.57 10.31 -27.89
C HIS A 162 23.94 10.35 -27.17
N ALA A 163 24.15 9.51 -26.15
CA ALA A 163 25.43 9.42 -25.45
C ALA A 163 26.44 8.47 -26.10
N LEU A 164 26.04 7.72 -27.14
CA LEU A 164 26.89 6.71 -27.75
C LEU A 164 27.84 7.28 -28.81
N ASN A 165 29.00 6.64 -28.91
CA ASN A 165 29.88 6.80 -30.06
C ASN A 165 29.38 5.92 -31.23
N SER A 166 29.72 6.28 -32.46
CA SER A 166 29.20 5.67 -33.71
C SER A 166 29.44 4.15 -33.94
N ASN A 167 30.13 3.45 -33.03
CA ASN A 167 30.47 2.02 -33.16
C ASN A 167 29.73 1.09 -32.18
N GLU A 168 28.85 1.59 -31.31
CA GLU A 168 28.21 0.77 -30.27
C GLU A 168 26.92 0.07 -30.72
N GLN A 169 26.57 -1.05 -30.05
CA GLN A 169 25.37 -1.81 -30.35
C GLN A 169 24.11 -1.07 -29.87
N LEU A 170 23.34 -0.54 -30.82
CA LEU A 170 22.14 0.26 -30.56
C LEU A 170 21.01 -0.50 -29.81
N LEU A 171 20.99 -1.84 -29.83
CA LEU A 171 19.93 -2.62 -29.17
C LEU A 171 20.15 -2.80 -27.66
N ASN A 172 21.39 -2.70 -27.17
CA ASN A 172 21.72 -2.91 -25.76
C ASN A 172 22.78 -1.91 -25.31
N ILE A 173 22.31 -0.84 -24.68
CA ILE A 173 23.13 0.29 -24.27
C ILE A 173 23.38 0.19 -22.76
N THR A 174 24.62 0.42 -22.34
CA THR A 174 25.00 0.34 -20.92
C THR A 174 25.78 1.57 -20.51
N PHE A 175 25.43 2.18 -19.38
CA PHE A 175 26.11 3.35 -18.83
C PHE A 175 26.44 3.17 -17.36
N GLU A 176 27.49 3.84 -16.91
CA GLU A 176 27.63 4.16 -15.50
C GLU A 176 26.50 5.12 -15.09
N ASN A 177 25.81 4.79 -14.01
CA ASN A 177 24.65 5.55 -13.57
C ASN A 177 25.09 6.91 -13.00
N ALA A 178 24.63 8.01 -13.60
CA ALA A 178 24.63 9.34 -12.99
C ALA A 178 23.30 9.51 -12.22
N PRO A 179 23.27 9.29 -10.88
CA PRO A 179 22.02 9.09 -10.15
C PRO A 179 21.02 10.25 -10.34
N LEU A 180 21.51 11.49 -10.28
CA LEU A 180 20.68 12.69 -10.40
C LEU A 180 20.05 12.88 -11.78
N LEU A 181 20.53 12.18 -12.81
CA LEU A 181 19.97 12.20 -14.16
C LEU A 181 19.10 10.98 -14.46
N ASN A 182 18.99 10.03 -13.52
CA ASN A 182 18.22 8.82 -13.71
C ASN A 182 16.70 9.10 -13.72
N GLN A 183 16.13 9.20 -14.92
CA GLN A 183 14.70 9.49 -15.12
C GLN A 183 13.78 8.27 -14.92
N THR A 184 14.33 7.11 -14.55
CA THR A 184 13.58 5.86 -14.39
C THR A 184 12.40 5.98 -13.43
N PHE A 185 12.52 6.82 -12.40
CA PHE A 185 11.49 7.02 -11.37
C PHE A 185 10.57 8.22 -11.63
N LYS A 186 10.76 8.96 -12.74
CA LYS A 186 9.96 10.15 -13.06
C LYS A 186 8.46 9.88 -13.03
N LYS A 187 8.01 8.74 -13.58
CA LYS A 187 6.59 8.34 -13.62
C LYS A 187 5.98 8.07 -12.23
N LEU A 188 6.82 7.81 -11.21
CA LEU A 188 6.39 7.76 -9.81
C LEU A 188 6.24 9.15 -9.18
N GLY A 189 6.61 10.22 -9.91
CA GLY A 189 6.69 11.60 -9.42
C GLY A 189 7.99 11.89 -8.68
N VAL A 190 9.07 11.15 -8.98
CA VAL A 190 10.38 11.33 -8.34
C VAL A 190 11.41 11.70 -9.40
N SER A 191 11.79 12.98 -9.44
CA SER A 191 12.79 13.55 -10.35
C SER A 191 13.35 14.85 -9.76
N THR A 192 14.62 15.14 -10.04
CA THR A 192 15.29 16.42 -9.78
C THR A 192 15.15 17.41 -10.95
N LEU A 193 14.66 16.94 -12.11
CA LEU A 193 14.50 17.73 -13.32
C LEU A 193 13.03 17.75 -13.77
N SER A 194 12.58 18.90 -14.26
CA SER A 194 11.25 19.11 -14.86
C SER A 194 11.19 18.69 -16.34
N TYR A 195 12.34 18.45 -16.97
CA TYR A 195 12.51 18.04 -18.37
C TYR A 195 13.29 16.71 -18.48
N ALA A 196 13.37 16.11 -19.68
CA ALA A 196 14.22 14.95 -19.91
C ALA A 196 15.62 15.40 -20.36
N PRO A 197 16.73 14.90 -19.76
CA PRO A 197 18.07 15.28 -20.18
C PRO A 197 18.37 14.71 -21.58
N CYS A 198 19.14 15.45 -22.39
CA CYS A 198 19.52 14.99 -23.74
C CYS A 198 20.43 13.76 -23.75
N SER A 199 21.05 13.46 -22.62
CA SER A 199 21.91 12.30 -22.41
C SER A 199 21.89 11.92 -20.93
N PRO A 200 22.04 10.62 -20.57
CA PRO A 200 22.24 10.20 -19.19
C PRO A 200 23.48 10.83 -18.52
N ASN A 201 24.41 11.41 -19.29
CA ASN A 201 25.64 12.04 -18.81
C ASN A 201 25.69 13.55 -19.13
N CYS A 202 24.55 14.20 -19.37
CA CYS A 202 24.50 15.62 -19.72
C CYS A 202 24.98 16.51 -18.55
N GLN A 203 26.19 17.06 -18.65
CA GLN A 203 26.81 17.89 -17.61
C GLN A 203 25.97 19.13 -17.24
N HIS A 204 25.34 19.79 -18.21
CA HIS A 204 24.50 20.95 -17.93
C HIS A 204 23.24 20.57 -17.13
N ALA A 205 22.65 19.40 -17.41
CA ALA A 205 21.51 18.92 -16.64
C ALA A 205 21.94 18.45 -15.24
N LEU A 206 23.16 17.89 -15.10
CA LEU A 206 23.70 17.47 -13.82
C LEU A 206 23.86 18.65 -12.87
N VAL A 207 24.47 19.75 -13.35
CA VAL A 207 24.62 20.99 -12.56
C VAL A 207 23.26 21.50 -12.05
N GLN A 208 22.21 21.46 -12.87
CA GLN A 208 20.88 21.86 -12.42
C GLN A 208 20.29 20.92 -11.37
N ALA A 209 20.46 19.61 -11.55
CA ALA A 209 20.01 18.64 -10.57
C ALA A 209 20.78 18.79 -9.25
N GLU A 210 22.08 19.09 -9.28
CA GLU A 210 22.90 19.38 -8.10
C GLU A 210 22.43 20.64 -7.37
N ASN A 211 22.13 21.72 -8.11
CA ASN A 211 21.56 22.94 -7.53
C ASN A 211 20.21 22.68 -6.85
N TRP A 212 19.35 21.85 -7.48
CA TRP A 212 18.09 21.43 -6.89
C TRP A 212 18.29 20.65 -5.58
N MET A 213 19.26 19.73 -5.56
CA MET A 213 19.61 18.94 -4.37
C MET A 213 20.16 19.83 -3.24
N ALA A 214 21.01 20.80 -3.58
CA ALA A 214 21.55 21.76 -2.62
C ALA A 214 20.43 22.57 -1.96
N LEU A 215 19.51 23.13 -2.76
CA LEU A 215 18.35 23.87 -2.26
C LEU A 215 17.49 23.02 -1.32
N ALA A 216 17.16 21.79 -1.71
CA ALA A 216 16.41 20.89 -0.83
C ALA A 216 17.16 20.58 0.47
N GLY A 217 18.50 20.57 0.43
CA GLY A 217 19.35 20.41 1.60
C GLY A 217 19.22 21.61 2.55
N ASP A 218 19.25 22.83 2.01
CA ASP A 218 19.08 24.08 2.76
C ASP A 218 17.68 24.20 3.38
N MET A 219 16.67 23.59 2.76
CA MET A 219 15.32 23.46 3.33
C MET A 219 15.22 22.42 4.47
N GLY A 220 16.32 21.72 4.81
CA GLY A 220 16.38 20.76 5.90
C GLY A 220 15.99 19.32 5.55
N TYR A 221 15.94 18.97 4.25
CA TYR A 221 15.51 17.63 3.80
C TYR A 221 16.65 16.61 3.61
N THR A 222 17.83 16.84 4.19
CA THR A 222 19.03 16.00 3.99
C THR A 222 18.78 14.49 4.10
N SER A 223 17.99 14.04 5.06
CA SER A 223 17.67 12.61 5.21
C SER A 223 16.89 12.06 4.01
N LEU A 224 15.90 12.78 3.49
CA LEU A 224 15.13 12.36 2.32
C LEU A 224 15.97 12.42 1.05
N LEU A 225 16.91 13.35 0.96
CA LEU A 225 17.85 13.45 -0.16
C LEU A 225 18.81 12.25 -0.21
N ASN A 226 19.27 11.76 0.94
CA ASN A 226 20.07 10.54 1.00
C ASN A 226 19.25 9.32 0.53
N ASP A 227 17.98 9.22 0.93
CA ASP A 227 17.08 8.17 0.44
C ASP A 227 16.84 8.29 -1.08
N MET A 228 16.70 9.51 -1.60
CA MET A 228 16.52 9.79 -3.02
C MET A 228 17.77 9.44 -3.84
N LEU A 229 18.96 9.83 -3.38
CA LEU A 229 20.24 9.43 -3.99
C LEU A 229 20.43 7.93 -3.99
N THR A 230 20.09 7.25 -2.89
CA THR A 230 20.13 5.79 -2.82
C THR A 230 19.19 5.16 -3.84
N LEU A 231 17.96 5.67 -3.96
CA LEU A 231 16.97 5.19 -4.93
C LEU A 231 17.45 5.40 -6.37
N PHE A 232 17.97 6.60 -6.68
CA PHE A 232 18.49 6.96 -7.99
C PHE A 232 19.76 6.23 -8.37
N GLY A 233 20.58 5.91 -7.36
CA GLY A 233 21.76 5.06 -7.47
C GLY A 233 21.43 3.59 -7.72
N ALA A 234 20.17 3.16 -7.63
CA ALA A 234 19.82 1.78 -7.92
C ALA A 234 20.25 1.36 -9.33
N PRO A 235 20.87 0.17 -9.51
CA PRO A 235 21.01 -0.37 -10.85
C PRO A 235 19.62 -0.58 -11.45
N CYS A 236 19.44 -0.24 -12.72
CA CYS A 236 18.15 -0.44 -13.38
C CYS A 236 18.30 -0.83 -14.84
N ALA A 237 17.35 -1.63 -15.31
CA ALA A 237 17.22 -2.02 -16.70
C ALA A 237 15.92 -1.46 -17.24
N TRP A 238 15.98 -0.57 -18.22
CA TRP A 238 14.84 -0.18 -19.03
C TRP A 238 14.86 -1.03 -20.30
N THR A 239 13.74 -1.63 -20.65
CA THR A 239 13.61 -2.43 -21.88
C THR A 239 12.33 -2.08 -22.60
N ALA A 240 12.35 -1.98 -23.93
CA ALA A 240 11.17 -1.68 -24.74
C ALA A 240 10.98 -2.69 -25.86
N MET A 241 9.73 -3.17 -26.02
CA MET A 241 9.31 -4.04 -27.12
C MET A 241 7.78 -3.95 -27.27
N HIS A 242 7.27 -3.92 -28.50
CA HIS A 242 5.83 -3.91 -28.81
C HIS A 242 5.01 -2.81 -28.09
N GLY A 243 5.64 -1.68 -27.81
CA GLY A 243 5.00 -0.49 -27.23
C GLY A 243 4.96 -0.50 -25.71
N ILE A 244 5.62 -1.48 -25.08
CA ILE A 244 5.70 -1.62 -23.63
C ILE A 244 7.15 -1.44 -23.20
N ALA A 245 7.38 -0.45 -22.33
CA ALA A 245 8.61 -0.33 -21.58
C ALA A 245 8.47 -1.08 -20.25
N GLU A 246 9.34 -2.05 -19.99
CA GLU A 246 9.57 -2.62 -18.67
C GLU A 246 10.84 -2.03 -18.06
N ILE A 247 10.67 -1.41 -16.90
CA ILE A 247 11.76 -0.95 -16.05
C ILE A 247 11.87 -1.94 -14.89
N LYS A 248 13.06 -2.47 -14.69
CA LYS A 248 13.40 -3.33 -13.56
C LYS A 248 14.40 -2.62 -12.69
N THR A 249 14.19 -2.66 -11.38
CA THR A 249 15.15 -2.25 -10.35
C THR A 249 15.18 -3.33 -9.26
N PRO A 250 16.15 -3.32 -8.35
CA PRO A 250 16.15 -4.20 -7.19
C PRO A 250 14.99 -3.96 -6.20
N LEU A 251 14.19 -2.91 -6.38
CA LEU A 251 13.05 -2.58 -5.50
C LEU A 251 11.69 -2.74 -6.20
N LEU A 252 11.63 -2.40 -7.48
CA LEU A 252 10.40 -2.21 -8.22
C LEU A 252 10.49 -2.82 -9.62
N LYS A 253 9.35 -3.29 -10.12
CA LYS A 253 9.12 -3.48 -11.56
C LYS A 253 8.06 -2.47 -12.00
N ILE A 254 8.36 -1.68 -13.03
CA ILE A 254 7.46 -0.69 -13.62
C ILE A 254 7.19 -1.10 -15.08
N SER A 255 5.95 -0.93 -15.52
CA SER A 255 5.53 -1.12 -16.90
C SER A 255 4.76 0.12 -17.37
N THR A 256 5.16 0.69 -18.49
CA THR A 256 4.55 1.89 -19.09
C THR A 256 4.50 1.74 -20.62
N ASN A 257 3.68 2.53 -21.29
CA ASN A 257 3.75 2.63 -22.74
C ASN A 257 5.03 3.36 -23.20
N THR A 258 5.53 2.99 -24.37
CA THR A 258 6.67 3.56 -25.10
C THR A 258 6.41 3.36 -26.61
N ASP A 259 7.31 3.84 -27.47
CA ASP A 259 7.23 3.54 -28.91
C ASP A 259 7.21 2.04 -29.19
N ALA A 260 6.33 1.63 -30.10
CA ALA A 260 6.24 0.24 -30.52
C ALA A 260 7.42 -0.12 -31.40
N THR A 261 8.23 -1.09 -30.98
CA THR A 261 9.37 -1.60 -31.74
C THR A 261 9.23 -3.10 -31.99
N ARG A 262 9.75 -3.59 -33.11
CA ARG A 262 9.85 -5.02 -33.45
C ARG A 262 10.86 -5.73 -32.55
N ASP A 263 12.06 -5.17 -32.46
CA ASP A 263 13.14 -5.72 -31.66
C ASP A 263 13.13 -5.12 -30.24
N LYS A 264 13.72 -5.86 -29.30
CA LYS A 264 13.87 -5.42 -27.92
C LYS A 264 15.06 -4.47 -27.77
N PHE A 265 14.78 -3.26 -27.35
CA PHE A 265 15.80 -2.29 -26.93
C PHE A 265 16.03 -2.39 -25.42
N THR A 266 17.28 -2.25 -24.99
CA THR A 266 17.67 -2.31 -23.57
C THR A 266 18.61 -1.15 -23.24
N VAL A 267 18.35 -0.47 -22.12
CA VAL A 267 19.24 0.51 -21.50
C VAL A 267 19.52 0.06 -20.07
N ASN A 268 20.78 -0.20 -19.76
CA ASN A 268 21.22 -0.62 -18.43
C ASN A 268 21.98 0.52 -17.75
N TYR A 269 21.53 0.91 -16.56
CA TYR A 269 22.23 1.84 -15.69
C TYR A 269 22.98 1.04 -14.63
N LEU A 270 24.29 0.93 -14.79
CA LEU A 270 25.16 0.21 -13.86
C LEU A 270 25.36 1.02 -12.59
N SER A 271 25.26 0.35 -11.44
CA SER A 271 25.65 0.94 -10.17
C SER A 271 26.04 -0.13 -9.17
N GLU A 272 26.94 0.24 -8.26
CA GLU A 272 27.35 -0.57 -7.12
C GLU A 272 26.49 -0.32 -5.87
N THR A 273 25.61 0.68 -5.91
CA THR A 273 24.76 1.10 -4.78
C THR A 273 24.04 -0.11 -4.18
N ASP A 274 24.32 -0.39 -2.91
CA ASP A 274 23.61 -1.41 -2.16
C ASP A 274 22.34 -0.84 -1.57
N ILE A 275 21.22 -1.51 -1.82
CA ILE A 275 19.91 -1.00 -1.43
C ILE A 275 19.30 -1.95 -0.41
N GLU A 276 18.97 -1.40 0.75
CA GLU A 276 18.34 -2.17 1.81
C GLU A 276 17.00 -2.77 1.34
N GLY A 277 16.81 -4.07 1.56
CA GLY A 277 15.59 -4.78 1.14
C GLY A 277 15.51 -5.06 -0.36
N ALA A 278 16.57 -4.78 -1.13
CA ALA A 278 16.67 -5.15 -2.53
C ALA A 278 16.48 -6.67 -2.74
N ALA A 279 15.77 -7.03 -3.81
CA ALA A 279 15.73 -8.41 -4.26
C ALA A 279 17.08 -8.83 -4.88
N THR A 280 17.43 -10.08 -4.66
CA THR A 280 18.56 -10.76 -5.27
C THR A 280 18.05 -11.65 -6.40
N GLY A 281 18.77 -11.75 -7.52
CA GLY A 281 18.28 -12.41 -8.73
C GLY A 281 19.40 -13.10 -9.51
N LEU A 282 19.04 -13.71 -10.65
CA LEU A 282 19.97 -14.42 -11.53
C LEU A 282 20.50 -13.54 -12.69
N GLY A 283 20.03 -12.30 -12.79
CA GLY A 283 20.39 -11.40 -13.87
C GLY A 283 20.19 -9.94 -13.49
N PHE A 284 20.79 -9.05 -14.29
CA PHE A 284 20.72 -7.61 -14.10
C PHE A 284 19.24 -7.13 -14.11
N PRO A 285 18.85 -6.18 -13.23
CA PRO A 285 19.69 -5.37 -12.34
C PRO A 285 19.95 -5.96 -10.95
N PHE A 286 19.58 -7.21 -10.70
CA PHE A 286 19.68 -7.79 -9.37
C PHE A 286 21.11 -8.23 -9.08
N LYS A 287 21.59 -7.99 -7.84
CA LYS A 287 22.83 -8.60 -7.38
C LYS A 287 22.64 -10.12 -7.42
N ASN A 288 23.51 -10.79 -8.16
CA ASN A 288 23.66 -12.23 -8.02
C ASN A 288 24.13 -12.45 -6.59
N ASN A 289 23.37 -13.22 -5.79
CA ASN A 289 23.92 -13.71 -4.54
C ASN A 289 25.22 -14.42 -4.91
N CYS A 290 26.36 -13.95 -4.40
CA CYS A 290 27.51 -14.82 -4.22
C CYS A 290 26.92 -16.01 -3.47
N LYS A 291 26.71 -17.11 -4.19
CA LYS A 291 26.09 -18.30 -3.61
C LYS A 291 26.96 -18.59 -2.39
N SER A 292 26.40 -18.41 -1.18
CA SER A 292 26.94 -19.10 -0.02
C SER A 292 27.13 -20.52 -0.51
N ALA A 293 28.35 -21.08 -0.37
CA ALA A 293 28.64 -22.41 -0.88
C ALA A 293 27.45 -23.32 -0.54
N ILE A 294 27.00 -24.20 -1.44
CA ILE A 294 25.77 -25.01 -1.23
C ILE A 294 25.72 -25.59 0.19
N THR A 295 26.90 -25.95 0.70
CA THR A 295 27.19 -26.42 2.07
C THR A 295 26.75 -25.49 3.20
N GLN A 296 26.65 -24.19 2.99
CA GLN A 296 26.23 -23.17 3.95
C GLN A 296 24.74 -22.81 3.85
N SER A 297 24.01 -23.32 2.84
CA SER A 297 22.57 -23.08 2.76
C SER A 297 21.84 -23.76 3.92
N LYS A 298 20.85 -23.09 4.51
CA LYS A 298 20.06 -23.65 5.62
C LYS A 298 19.34 -24.96 5.25
N SER A 299 19.01 -25.13 3.98
CA SER A 299 18.43 -26.36 3.43
C SER A 299 19.45 -27.50 3.37
N PHE A 300 20.70 -27.22 2.96
CA PHE A 300 21.76 -28.22 2.97
C PHE A 300 22.16 -28.59 4.40
N GLN A 301 22.32 -27.60 5.28
CA GLN A 301 22.57 -27.84 6.71
C GLN A 301 21.44 -28.67 7.33
N ARG A 302 20.16 -28.34 7.06
CA ARG A 302 19.04 -29.20 7.46
C ARG A 302 19.10 -30.61 6.88
N GLY A 303 19.52 -30.78 5.63
CA GLY A 303 19.68 -32.10 5.02
C GLY A 303 20.80 -32.92 5.66
N MET A 304 21.87 -32.26 6.10
CA MET A 304 22.97 -32.87 6.86
C MET A 304 22.57 -33.18 8.30
N ASP A 305 21.80 -32.31 8.94
CA ASP A 305 21.29 -32.50 10.31
C ASP A 305 20.13 -33.52 10.37
N ASN A 306 19.47 -33.77 9.23
CA ASN A 306 18.36 -34.71 9.09
C ASN A 306 18.64 -35.68 7.93
N VAL A 307 19.77 -36.40 8.01
CA VAL A 307 20.05 -37.50 7.08
C VAL A 307 18.87 -38.47 7.16
N ILE A 308 18.08 -38.53 6.09
CA ILE A 308 16.89 -39.37 6.03
C ILE A 308 17.32 -40.82 6.11
N PRO A 309 17.00 -41.57 7.19
CA PRO A 309 17.10 -43.02 7.16
C PRO A 309 16.09 -43.52 6.12
N SER A 310 16.48 -44.46 5.26
CA SER A 310 15.65 -44.99 4.16
C SER A 310 14.19 -45.20 4.62
N LEU A 311 13.27 -44.40 4.07
CA LEU A 311 11.88 -44.38 4.50
C LEU A 311 11.04 -45.33 3.65
N ASP A 312 10.47 -46.32 4.33
CA ASP A 312 9.40 -47.19 3.87
C ASP A 312 8.07 -46.40 3.87
N VAL A 313 7.31 -46.51 2.78
CA VAL A 313 6.21 -45.58 2.44
C VAL A 313 4.86 -46.23 2.77
N THR A 314 4.43 -46.14 4.03
CA THR A 314 3.05 -46.45 4.45
C THR A 314 2.66 -45.68 5.71
N ASP A 315 2.28 -44.40 5.57
CA ASP A 315 1.23 -43.77 6.40
C ASP A 315 1.11 -42.27 6.07
N VAL A 316 -0.04 -41.87 5.50
CA VAL A 316 -0.44 -40.46 5.38
C VAL A 316 -1.58 -40.23 6.36
N LYS A 317 -1.26 -39.70 7.55
CA LYS A 317 -2.24 -39.10 8.47
C LYS A 317 -2.40 -37.61 8.19
N GLU A 318 -3.61 -37.09 8.41
CA GLU A 318 -3.95 -35.68 8.33
C GLU A 318 -2.95 -34.81 9.11
N THR A 319 -2.19 -34.00 8.38
CA THR A 319 -1.35 -32.98 9.00
C THR A 319 -2.10 -31.65 8.94
N ALA A 320 -2.86 -31.32 9.96
CA ALA A 320 -3.14 -29.92 10.30
C ALA A 320 -2.34 -29.62 11.57
N SER A 321 -1.30 -28.80 11.44
CA SER A 321 -0.56 -28.34 12.62
C SER A 321 -1.24 -27.08 13.13
N PRO A 322 -1.76 -27.05 14.37
CA PRO A 322 -2.16 -25.80 14.99
C PRO A 322 -0.94 -24.87 15.03
N ALA A 323 -1.15 -23.59 14.77
CA ALA A 323 -0.08 -22.59 14.85
C ALA A 323 0.42 -22.51 16.30
N ASN A 324 1.52 -23.20 16.60
CA ASN A 324 2.05 -23.41 17.94
C ASN A 324 2.76 -22.20 18.57
N ASP A 325 2.51 -20.95 18.16
CA ASP A 325 3.48 -19.87 18.42
C ASP A 325 2.88 -18.47 18.67
N THR A 326 1.88 -18.34 19.55
CA THR A 326 1.21 -17.04 19.82
C THR A 326 1.23 -16.53 21.27
N GLY A 327 1.98 -17.12 22.20
CA GLY A 327 2.16 -16.59 23.57
C GLY A 327 0.93 -16.68 24.49
N LEU A 328 -0.26 -16.31 24.01
CA LEU A 328 -1.53 -16.79 24.50
C LEU A 328 -1.72 -18.22 24.00
N LYS A 329 -1.68 -19.21 24.91
CA LYS A 329 -2.15 -20.56 24.59
C LYS A 329 -3.58 -20.40 24.07
N PRO A 330 -3.91 -20.88 22.84
CA PRO A 330 -5.30 -20.92 22.41
C PRO A 330 -6.12 -21.50 23.54
N LEU A 331 -7.23 -20.84 23.91
CA LEU A 331 -8.17 -21.48 24.81
C LEU A 331 -8.44 -22.87 24.23
N PRO A 332 -8.42 -23.94 25.06
CA PRO A 332 -8.56 -25.30 24.56
C PRO A 332 -9.84 -25.45 23.72
N TYR A 333 -10.83 -24.58 23.94
CA TYR A 333 -12.00 -24.41 23.09
C TYR A 333 -12.35 -22.91 22.95
N PRO A 334 -12.53 -22.39 21.72
CA PRO A 334 -13.02 -21.03 21.52
C PRO A 334 -14.46 -20.90 22.03
N ASP A 335 -14.73 -19.84 22.79
CA ASP A 335 -16.07 -19.52 23.25
C ASP A 335 -16.88 -18.88 22.11
N SER A 336 -18.04 -19.47 21.80
CA SER A 336 -18.97 -18.96 20.79
C SER A 336 -20.27 -18.43 21.34
N LYS A 337 -20.43 -18.37 22.67
CA LYS A 337 -21.72 -18.05 23.29
C LYS A 337 -22.35 -16.78 22.72
N ILE A 338 -21.59 -15.68 22.66
CA ILE A 338 -22.07 -14.40 22.11
C ILE A 338 -22.57 -14.56 20.67
N LEU A 339 -21.86 -15.32 19.82
CA LEU A 339 -22.28 -15.56 18.44
C LEU A 339 -23.50 -16.48 18.35
N ASP A 340 -23.60 -17.47 19.24
CA ASP A 340 -24.73 -18.40 19.31
C ASP A 340 -26.00 -17.66 19.75
N ASP A 341 -25.93 -16.89 20.83
CA ASP A 341 -27.05 -16.07 21.33
C ASP A 341 -27.49 -15.04 20.29
N THR A 342 -26.52 -14.38 19.63
CA THR A 342 -26.82 -13.42 18.55
C THR A 342 -27.50 -14.11 17.37
N LEU A 343 -27.04 -15.31 17.00
CA LEU A 343 -27.62 -16.08 15.91
C LEU A 343 -29.07 -16.47 16.23
N GLU A 344 -29.35 -16.96 17.44
CA GLU A 344 -30.71 -17.27 17.90
C GLU A 344 -31.62 -16.03 17.87
N ARG A 345 -31.08 -14.84 18.15
CA ARG A 345 -31.83 -13.59 18.10
C ARG A 345 -32.18 -13.14 16.68
N VAL A 346 -31.24 -13.22 15.74
CA VAL A 346 -31.41 -12.65 14.39
C VAL A 346 -31.99 -13.63 13.37
N LEU A 347 -31.94 -14.93 13.63
CA LEU A 347 -32.37 -15.98 12.69
C LEU A 347 -33.91 -16.10 12.51
N PRO A 348 -34.75 -15.98 13.56
CA PRO A 348 -36.19 -16.23 13.43
C PRO A 348 -36.86 -15.33 12.38
N GLY A 349 -37.68 -15.93 11.51
CA GLY A 349 -38.49 -15.21 10.53
C GLY A 349 -37.76 -14.81 9.23
N LEU A 350 -36.47 -15.10 9.09
CA LEU A 350 -35.71 -14.81 7.87
C LEU A 350 -35.74 -15.99 6.88
N ALA A 351 -36.30 -15.78 5.69
CA ALA A 351 -36.24 -16.72 4.57
C ALA A 351 -34.95 -16.52 3.75
N VAL A 352 -33.79 -16.76 4.38
CA VAL A 352 -32.46 -16.53 3.78
C VAL A 352 -31.63 -17.81 3.69
N HIS A 353 -30.71 -17.84 2.73
CA HIS A 353 -29.70 -18.89 2.62
C HIS A 353 -28.37 -18.29 2.16
N ILE A 354 -27.27 -18.99 2.41
CA ILE A 354 -25.94 -18.59 1.92
C ILE A 354 -25.90 -18.76 0.40
N LYS A 355 -25.64 -17.66 -0.30
CA LYS A 355 -25.45 -17.61 -1.75
C LYS A 355 -24.01 -17.92 -2.14
N SER A 356 -23.04 -17.42 -1.38
CA SER A 356 -21.62 -17.67 -1.66
C SER A 356 -20.71 -17.54 -0.43
N ILE A 357 -19.58 -18.24 -0.48
CA ILE A 357 -18.54 -18.27 0.56
C ILE A 357 -17.20 -17.96 -0.08
N PHE A 358 -16.48 -17.00 0.49
CA PHE A 358 -15.08 -16.73 0.15
C PHE A 358 -14.19 -16.99 1.36
N LEU A 359 -13.13 -17.78 1.14
CA LEU A 359 -12.14 -18.13 2.16
C LEU A 359 -10.77 -17.58 1.76
N SER A 360 -10.05 -16.99 2.71
CA SER A 360 -8.65 -16.62 2.55
C SER A 360 -7.91 -16.71 3.87
N ASN A 361 -6.59 -16.59 3.84
CA ASN A 361 -5.78 -16.49 5.07
C ASN A 361 -5.90 -15.12 5.76
N THR A 362 -6.66 -14.15 5.25
CA THR A 362 -6.78 -12.82 5.87
C THR A 362 -8.20 -12.56 6.36
N PHE A 363 -9.17 -12.67 5.47
CA PHE A 363 -10.59 -12.49 5.75
C PHE A 363 -11.45 -13.59 5.12
N CYS A 364 -12.56 -13.92 5.76
CA CYS A 364 -13.63 -14.72 5.17
C CYS A 364 -14.84 -13.83 4.89
N VAL A 365 -15.64 -14.21 3.90
CA VAL A 365 -16.87 -13.49 3.51
C VAL A 365 -17.98 -14.51 3.27
N ILE A 366 -19.18 -14.21 3.78
CA ILE A 366 -20.43 -14.90 3.45
C ILE A 366 -21.38 -13.88 2.87
N THR A 367 -21.96 -14.20 1.71
CA THR A 367 -23.04 -13.42 1.10
C THR A 367 -24.32 -14.26 1.09
N LEU A 368 -25.42 -13.67 1.54
CA LEU A 368 -26.75 -14.28 1.54
C LEU A 368 -27.47 -14.03 0.21
N ASN A 369 -28.58 -14.74 -0.02
CA ASN A 369 -29.41 -14.62 -1.22
C ASN A 369 -30.08 -13.24 -1.39
N ASN A 370 -30.19 -12.45 -0.33
CA ASN A 370 -30.64 -11.05 -0.36
C ASN A 370 -29.48 -10.04 -0.53
N ASP A 371 -28.28 -10.52 -0.89
CA ASP A 371 -27.04 -9.77 -1.08
C ASP A 371 -26.45 -9.13 0.19
N ASN A 372 -27.04 -9.37 1.37
CA ASN A 372 -26.41 -9.02 2.63
C ASN A 372 -25.10 -9.79 2.79
N THR A 373 -24.06 -9.11 3.26
CA THR A 373 -22.71 -9.66 3.28
C THR A 373 -22.04 -9.43 4.62
N GLY A 374 -21.57 -10.52 5.24
CA GLY A 374 -20.78 -10.48 6.45
C GLY A 374 -19.32 -10.83 6.18
N CYS A 375 -18.40 -10.28 6.95
CA CYS A 375 -16.98 -10.63 6.87
C CYS A 375 -16.32 -10.68 8.25
N CYS A 376 -15.36 -11.58 8.42
CA CYS A 376 -14.53 -11.71 9.63
C CYS A 376 -13.05 -11.81 9.25
N MET A 377 -12.18 -11.34 10.14
CA MET A 377 -10.77 -11.66 10.08
C MET A 377 -10.56 -13.14 10.39
N ASN A 378 -9.81 -13.83 9.53
CA ASN A 378 -9.59 -15.27 9.65
C ASN A 378 -8.34 -15.60 10.46
N TYR A 379 -8.52 -16.42 11.50
CA TYR A 379 -7.43 -16.97 12.33
C TYR A 379 -7.09 -18.41 11.97
N PHE A 380 -7.93 -19.09 11.18
CA PHE A 380 -7.57 -20.36 10.57
C PHE A 380 -6.56 -20.13 9.44
N ARG A 381 -5.46 -20.88 9.47
CA ARG A 381 -4.38 -20.76 8.47
C ARG A 381 -4.42 -21.96 7.52
N PHE A 382 -4.87 -21.72 6.30
CA PHE A 382 -4.79 -22.67 5.21
C PHE A 382 -3.34 -22.83 4.75
N LYS A 383 -2.93 -24.07 4.53
CA LYS A 383 -1.57 -24.44 4.08
C LYS A 383 -1.29 -24.07 2.62
N SER A 384 -2.32 -24.01 1.78
CA SER A 384 -2.21 -23.76 0.35
C SER A 384 -3.50 -23.18 -0.22
N GLN A 385 -3.43 -22.65 -1.45
CA GLN A 385 -4.61 -22.23 -2.22
C GLN A 385 -5.51 -23.42 -2.59
N GLU A 386 -4.91 -24.59 -2.81
CA GLU A 386 -5.66 -25.83 -3.05
C GLU A 386 -6.49 -26.23 -1.82
N ALA A 387 -5.92 -26.11 -0.60
CA ALA A 387 -6.66 -26.36 0.63
C ALA A 387 -7.86 -25.41 0.80
N ILE A 388 -7.69 -24.14 0.42
CA ILE A 388 -8.77 -23.15 0.37
C ILE A 388 -9.86 -23.61 -0.61
N ALA A 389 -9.49 -23.89 -1.86
CA ALA A 389 -10.43 -24.31 -2.90
C ALA A 389 -11.20 -25.58 -2.52
N ASN A 390 -10.51 -26.60 -2.00
CA ASN A 390 -11.11 -27.85 -1.55
C ASN A 390 -12.08 -27.64 -0.37
N THR A 391 -11.72 -26.78 0.58
CA THR A 391 -12.58 -26.44 1.72
C THR A 391 -13.82 -25.68 1.25
N THR A 392 -13.66 -24.68 0.38
CA THR A 392 -14.78 -23.94 -0.21
C THR A 392 -15.71 -24.87 -0.97
N ALA A 393 -15.20 -25.78 -1.79
CA ALA A 393 -16.01 -26.75 -2.53
C ALA A 393 -16.84 -27.65 -1.60
N LYS A 394 -16.24 -28.17 -0.52
CA LYS A 394 -16.95 -28.98 0.48
C LYS A 394 -18.06 -28.20 1.19
N LEU A 395 -17.80 -26.95 1.57
CA LEU A 395 -18.81 -26.09 2.20
C LEU A 395 -19.93 -25.76 1.22
N THR A 396 -19.62 -25.43 -0.04
CA THR A 396 -20.61 -25.17 -1.09
C THR A 396 -21.48 -26.40 -1.36
N GLU A 397 -20.91 -27.60 -1.38
CA GLU A 397 -21.70 -28.83 -1.51
C GLU A 397 -22.66 -29.01 -0.33
N ARG A 398 -22.20 -28.68 0.88
CA ARG A 398 -23.01 -28.75 2.11
C ARG A 398 -24.20 -27.79 2.11
N LEU A 399 -24.12 -26.65 1.43
CA LEU A 399 -25.23 -25.70 1.31
C LEU A 399 -26.48 -26.30 0.65
N LYS A 400 -26.37 -27.43 -0.07
CA LYS A 400 -27.52 -28.11 -0.67
C LYS A 400 -28.49 -28.70 0.36
N TYR A 401 -27.99 -29.09 1.52
CA TYR A 401 -28.78 -29.74 2.59
C TYR A 401 -28.73 -28.98 3.92
N ASP A 402 -27.78 -28.04 4.06
CA ASP A 402 -27.64 -27.17 5.22
C ASP A 402 -27.44 -25.72 4.72
N PRO A 403 -28.53 -25.03 4.29
CA PRO A 403 -28.44 -23.78 3.52
C PRO A 403 -27.80 -22.60 4.26
N LEU A 404 -27.68 -22.70 5.58
CA LEU A 404 -27.04 -21.70 6.44
C LEU A 404 -25.82 -22.28 7.19
N LEU A 405 -25.41 -23.51 6.87
CA LEU A 405 -24.35 -24.24 7.57
C LEU A 405 -24.60 -24.40 9.08
N LEU A 406 -25.84 -24.39 9.57
CA LEU A 406 -26.15 -24.41 11.00
C LEU A 406 -25.66 -25.69 11.68
N ASP A 407 -25.84 -26.85 11.03
CA ASP A 407 -25.36 -28.13 11.58
C ASP A 407 -23.83 -28.13 11.67
N PHE A 408 -23.16 -27.51 10.71
CA PHE A 408 -21.70 -27.38 10.74
C PHE A 408 -21.23 -26.38 11.81
N LEU A 409 -21.90 -25.24 11.95
CA LEU A 409 -21.47 -24.13 12.78
C LEU A 409 -21.81 -24.35 14.27
N THR A 410 -22.84 -25.14 14.59
CA THR A 410 -23.27 -25.41 15.97
C THR A 410 -22.72 -26.73 16.54
N ALA A 411 -22.07 -27.56 15.72
CA ALA A 411 -21.48 -28.83 16.16
C ALA A 411 -20.52 -28.65 17.35
N THR A 412 -20.80 -29.34 18.45
CA THR A 412 -20.10 -29.20 19.73
C THR A 412 -18.80 -29.99 19.82
N GLU A 413 -18.66 -31.06 19.02
CA GLU A 413 -17.58 -32.05 19.19
C GLU A 413 -16.19 -31.44 18.94
N HIS A 414 -16.06 -30.46 18.03
CA HIS A 414 -14.79 -29.76 17.78
C HIS A 414 -15.01 -28.34 17.22
N LYS A 415 -15.12 -27.32 18.08
CA LYS A 415 -15.17 -25.92 17.62
C LYS A 415 -13.82 -25.48 17.04
N SER A 416 -13.67 -25.55 15.73
CA SER A 416 -12.51 -25.05 14.99
C SER A 416 -12.55 -23.53 14.81
N LEU A 417 -11.38 -22.90 14.65
CA LEU A 417 -11.27 -21.48 14.29
C LEU A 417 -11.97 -21.16 12.95
N LEU A 418 -12.07 -22.13 12.05
CA LEU A 418 -12.79 -21.96 10.80
C LEU A 418 -14.31 -21.85 11.04
N GLN A 419 -14.89 -22.70 11.88
CA GLN A 419 -16.29 -22.58 12.28
C GLN A 419 -16.56 -21.26 12.98
N MET A 420 -15.66 -20.81 13.86
CA MET A 420 -15.79 -19.51 14.53
C MET A 420 -15.82 -18.34 13.54
N CYS A 421 -14.91 -18.31 12.58
CA CYS A 421 -14.92 -17.23 11.58
C CYS A 421 -16.16 -17.32 10.69
N LEU A 422 -16.54 -18.51 10.20
CA LEU A 422 -17.73 -18.64 9.36
C LEU A 422 -19.01 -18.28 10.11
N LYS A 423 -19.13 -18.63 11.39
CA LYS A 423 -20.22 -18.21 12.26
C LYS A 423 -20.25 -16.68 12.42
N ALA A 424 -19.11 -16.05 12.68
CA ALA A 424 -19.02 -14.59 12.75
C ALA A 424 -19.40 -13.92 11.41
N CYS A 425 -19.01 -14.48 10.26
CA CYS A 425 -19.48 -13.99 8.95
C CYS A 425 -20.98 -14.11 8.81
N LEU A 426 -21.56 -15.26 9.16
CA LEU A 426 -22.99 -15.52 9.01
C LEU A 426 -23.81 -14.58 9.90
N VAL A 427 -23.48 -14.52 11.19
CA VAL A 427 -24.12 -13.60 12.14
C VAL A 427 -23.99 -12.16 11.65
N SER A 428 -22.84 -11.80 11.10
CA SER A 428 -22.64 -10.46 10.55
C SER A 428 -23.54 -10.15 9.37
N ALA A 429 -23.71 -11.09 8.44
CA ALA A 429 -24.60 -10.94 7.29
C ALA A 429 -26.08 -10.85 7.72
N LEU A 430 -26.48 -11.70 8.67
CA LEU A 430 -27.85 -11.74 9.20
C LEU A 430 -28.20 -10.50 10.03
N SER A 431 -27.21 -9.87 10.67
CA SER A 431 -27.43 -8.69 11.52
C SER A 431 -27.66 -7.40 10.72
N GLN A 432 -27.29 -7.34 9.44
CA GLN A 432 -27.36 -6.10 8.66
C GLN A 432 -28.73 -5.42 8.66
N PRO A 433 -29.86 -6.11 8.39
CA PRO A 433 -31.17 -5.46 8.36
C PRO A 433 -31.55 -4.85 9.71
N PHE A 434 -31.15 -5.48 10.81
CA PHE A 434 -31.44 -5.00 12.16
C PHE A 434 -30.59 -3.78 12.52
N ILE A 435 -29.32 -3.75 12.08
CA ILE A 435 -28.44 -2.59 12.24
C ILE A 435 -28.97 -1.40 11.42
N GLU A 436 -29.45 -1.64 10.20
CA GLU A 436 -30.07 -0.59 9.37
C GLU A 436 -31.35 -0.03 9.99
N GLN A 437 -32.08 -0.84 10.76
CA GLN A 437 -33.33 -0.43 11.44
C GLN A 437 -33.10 0.19 12.82
N ALA A 438 -31.92 0.04 13.42
CA ALA A 438 -31.56 0.57 14.74
C ALA A 438 -32.60 0.22 15.85
N ASN A 439 -33.01 -1.05 15.93
CA ASN A 439 -34.04 -1.46 16.89
C ASN A 439 -33.45 -1.74 18.29
N GLY A 440 -33.69 -0.85 19.25
CA GLY A 440 -33.22 -0.97 20.64
C GLY A 440 -31.78 -0.52 20.86
N PHE A 441 -31.24 0.29 19.95
CA PHE A 441 -29.93 0.93 20.03
C PHE A 441 -29.82 2.06 19.01
N SER A 442 -28.95 3.04 19.25
CA SER A 442 -28.70 4.11 18.28
C SER A 442 -27.60 3.73 17.29
N VAL A 443 -27.69 4.23 16.05
CA VAL A 443 -26.65 4.06 15.00
C VAL A 443 -26.26 5.42 14.45
N SER A 444 -24.96 5.69 14.40
CA SER A 444 -24.37 6.88 13.80
C SER A 444 -23.32 6.51 12.76
N ASP A 445 -23.26 7.28 11.66
CA ASP A 445 -22.19 7.22 10.67
C ASP A 445 -21.03 8.19 10.98
N ARG A 446 -21.19 8.99 12.05
CA ARG A 446 -20.23 10.00 12.49
C ARG A 446 -19.67 9.63 13.86
N PHE A 447 -18.36 9.85 13.98
CA PHE A 447 -17.72 9.74 15.27
C PHE A 447 -18.09 10.96 16.12
N GLU A 448 -18.57 10.74 17.34
CA GLU A 448 -18.81 11.80 18.32
C GLU A 448 -17.76 11.75 19.43
N ALA A 449 -17.26 12.91 19.85
CA ALA A 449 -16.27 12.98 20.93
C ALA A 449 -16.81 12.41 22.25
N SER A 450 -18.13 12.48 22.46
CA SER A 450 -18.85 11.87 23.59
C SER A 450 -18.66 10.35 23.68
N PHE A 451 -18.29 9.68 22.59
CA PHE A 451 -18.02 8.25 22.57
C PHE A 451 -16.76 7.86 23.32
N LEU A 452 -15.89 8.81 23.65
CA LEU A 452 -14.66 8.56 24.40
C LEU A 452 -14.63 9.50 25.62
N PRO A 453 -14.91 8.98 26.83
CA PRO A 453 -14.77 9.79 28.02
C PRO A 453 -13.31 10.22 28.24
N SER A 454 -13.12 11.27 29.04
CA SER A 454 -11.78 11.59 29.55
C SER A 454 -11.35 10.48 30.49
N VAL A 455 -10.20 9.86 30.20
CA VAL A 455 -9.70 8.70 30.93
C VAL A 455 -8.23 8.85 31.28
N ASN A 456 -7.85 8.34 32.45
CA ASN A 456 -6.46 8.31 32.91
C ASN A 456 -5.72 7.09 32.36
N LYS A 457 -6.43 5.99 32.12
CA LYS A 457 -5.87 4.75 31.60
C LYS A 457 -6.82 4.08 30.61
N ALA A 458 -6.32 3.86 29.40
CA ALA A 458 -6.97 3.04 28.39
C ALA A 458 -6.19 1.73 28.16
N VAL A 459 -6.91 0.64 27.93
CA VAL A 459 -6.35 -0.63 27.46
C VAL A 459 -6.95 -0.98 26.10
N VAL A 460 -6.09 -1.27 25.12
CA VAL A 460 -6.49 -1.63 23.75
C VAL A 460 -6.08 -3.07 23.49
N VAL A 461 -7.05 -3.95 23.25
CA VAL A 461 -6.83 -5.35 22.88
C VAL A 461 -6.84 -5.47 21.35
N GLY A 462 -5.70 -5.85 20.79
CA GLY A 462 -5.39 -5.92 19.37
C GLY A 462 -4.43 -4.81 18.92
N PHE A 463 -3.45 -5.15 18.07
CA PHE A 463 -2.48 -4.23 17.51
C PHE A 463 -3.11 -3.42 16.37
N GLY A 464 -3.74 -2.31 16.75
CA GLY A 464 -4.48 -1.43 15.84
C GLY A 464 -5.68 -0.79 16.55
N GLY A 465 -6.73 -0.46 15.78
CA GLY A 465 -7.99 0.04 16.33
C GLY A 465 -7.91 1.46 16.86
N TYR A 466 -8.37 1.64 18.11
CA TYR A 466 -8.43 2.95 18.76
C TYR A 466 -7.10 3.45 19.34
N MET A 467 -6.03 2.65 19.31
CA MET A 467 -4.70 3.06 19.82
C MET A 467 -4.27 4.41 19.21
N ASP A 468 -4.25 4.52 17.88
CA ASP A 468 -3.87 5.77 17.21
C ASP A 468 -4.82 6.91 17.56
N TYR A 469 -6.12 6.63 17.58
CA TYR A 469 -7.12 7.65 17.89
C TYR A 469 -6.92 8.22 19.30
N LEU A 470 -6.74 7.35 20.30
CA LEU A 470 -6.52 7.74 21.69
C LEU A 470 -5.25 8.59 21.82
N ILE A 471 -4.16 8.21 21.15
CA ILE A 471 -2.89 8.96 21.19
C ILE A 471 -3.04 10.35 20.53
N HIS A 472 -3.70 10.43 19.38
CA HIS A 472 -3.73 11.65 18.58
C HIS A 472 -4.86 12.62 18.96
N HIS A 473 -5.95 12.13 19.55
CA HIS A 473 -7.19 12.90 19.72
C HIS A 473 -7.69 12.95 21.16
N THR A 474 -7.00 12.32 22.10
CA THR A 474 -7.35 12.40 23.53
C THR A 474 -6.14 12.82 24.36
N GLN A 475 -6.38 13.18 25.62
CA GLN A 475 -5.32 13.47 26.60
C GLN A 475 -5.03 12.27 27.50
N THR A 476 -5.30 11.04 27.04
CA THR A 476 -5.13 9.83 27.84
C THR A 476 -3.64 9.63 28.18
N PRO A 477 -3.23 9.70 29.46
CA PRO A 477 -1.82 9.67 29.82
C PRO A 477 -1.23 8.25 29.81
N ASN A 478 -2.04 7.20 29.99
CA ASN A 478 -1.57 5.82 30.01
C ASN A 478 -2.36 4.96 29.02
N ILE A 479 -1.67 4.38 28.03
CA ILE A 479 -2.27 3.48 27.05
C ILE A 479 -1.48 2.17 27.05
N LEU A 480 -2.16 1.08 27.42
CA LEU A 480 -1.61 -0.28 27.33
C LEU A 480 -2.23 -0.99 26.12
N VAL A 481 -1.40 -1.54 25.25
CA VAL A 481 -1.84 -2.34 24.09
C VAL A 481 -1.52 -3.80 24.35
N ILE A 482 -2.55 -4.66 24.31
CA ILE A 482 -2.43 -6.10 24.53
C ILE A 482 -2.69 -6.82 23.20
N ASP A 483 -1.72 -7.56 22.68
CA ASP A 483 -1.89 -8.32 21.44
C ASP A 483 -0.99 -9.57 21.42
N SER A 484 -1.59 -10.74 21.14
CA SER A 484 -0.90 -12.04 21.14
C SER A 484 0.27 -12.11 20.14
N ALA A 485 0.25 -11.29 19.09
CA ALA A 485 1.24 -11.26 18.03
C ALA A 485 2.32 -10.19 18.23
N ILE A 486 2.34 -9.45 19.36
CA ILE A 486 3.39 -8.44 19.63
C ILE A 486 4.79 -9.02 19.53
N VAL A 487 5.02 -10.24 20.01
CA VAL A 487 6.33 -10.90 19.92
C VAL A 487 6.76 -11.07 18.46
N LYS A 488 5.83 -11.47 17.58
CA LYS A 488 6.06 -11.59 16.14
C LYS A 488 6.35 -10.24 15.49
N PHE A 489 5.79 -9.16 16.02
CA PHE A 489 5.92 -7.80 15.51
C PHE A 489 6.90 -6.91 16.29
N LYS A 490 7.80 -7.51 17.10
CA LYS A 490 8.68 -6.78 18.03
C LYS A 490 9.34 -5.54 17.43
N LYS A 491 10.03 -5.66 16.28
CA LYS A 491 10.69 -4.51 15.63
C LYS A 491 9.71 -3.39 15.26
N ARG A 492 8.52 -3.74 14.77
CA ARG A 492 7.48 -2.77 14.40
C ARG A 492 6.90 -2.09 15.63
N VAL A 493 6.68 -2.85 16.69
CA VAL A 493 6.22 -2.36 18.00
C VAL A 493 7.25 -1.39 18.59
N GLU A 494 8.53 -1.76 18.60
CA GLU A 494 9.63 -0.93 19.09
C GLU A 494 9.75 0.39 18.32
N ALA A 495 9.71 0.34 16.98
CA ALA A 495 9.75 1.53 16.14
C ALA A 495 8.56 2.46 16.41
N ARG A 496 7.36 1.88 16.56
CA ARG A 496 6.14 2.65 16.83
C ARG A 496 6.13 3.24 18.24
N GLN A 497 6.64 2.50 19.23
CA GLN A 497 6.82 2.99 20.59
C GLN A 497 7.83 4.14 20.65
N ALA A 498 8.95 4.04 19.93
CA ALA A 498 9.94 5.11 19.83
C ALA A 498 9.33 6.37 19.20
N TYR A 499 8.55 6.21 18.13
CA TYR A 499 7.82 7.30 17.49
C TYR A 499 6.87 8.00 18.48
N TYR A 500 6.04 7.24 19.22
CA TYR A 500 5.10 7.86 20.15
C TYR A 500 5.79 8.56 21.31
N ARG A 501 6.87 7.99 21.87
CA ARG A 501 7.64 8.66 22.92
C ARG A 501 8.23 10.00 22.46
N ALA A 502 8.66 10.08 21.20
CA ALA A 502 9.22 11.31 20.64
C ALA A 502 8.15 12.40 20.38
N HIS A 503 6.96 12.01 19.94
CA HIS A 503 5.92 12.96 19.47
C HIS A 503 4.81 13.23 20.48
N PHE A 504 4.61 12.35 21.47
CA PHE A 504 3.55 12.43 22.48
C PHE A 504 4.15 12.19 23.89
N PRO A 505 5.04 13.08 24.37
CA PRO A 505 5.78 12.88 25.61
C PRO A 505 4.89 12.78 26.86
N HIS A 506 3.65 13.27 26.79
CA HIS A 506 2.66 13.20 27.87
C HIS A 506 1.86 11.89 27.90
N THR A 507 1.98 11.04 26.88
CA THR A 507 1.25 9.78 26.76
C THR A 507 2.22 8.60 26.82
N ARG A 508 2.11 7.79 27.87
CA ARG A 508 2.87 6.56 28.04
C ARG A 508 2.17 5.42 27.31
N VAL A 509 2.78 4.94 26.23
CA VAL A 509 2.33 3.77 25.48
C VAL A 509 3.19 2.54 25.82
N SER A 510 2.56 1.48 26.33
CA SER A 510 3.16 0.18 26.62
C SER A 510 2.49 -0.95 25.84
N PHE A 511 3.21 -2.06 25.65
CA PHE A 511 2.76 -3.21 24.88
C PHE A 511 2.91 -4.49 25.70
N SER A 512 1.94 -5.39 25.63
CA SER A 512 1.90 -6.68 26.32
C SER A 512 1.51 -7.80 25.35
N ASP A 513 2.12 -8.97 25.48
CA ASP A 513 1.85 -10.15 24.65
C ASP A 513 0.60 -10.95 25.07
N GLY A 514 -0.19 -10.43 26.02
CA GLY A 514 -1.38 -11.09 26.54
C GLY A 514 -1.27 -11.54 27.98
N CYS A 515 -0.09 -11.45 28.63
CA CYS A 515 0.04 -11.78 30.05
C CYS A 515 -0.69 -10.80 30.99
N ASP A 516 -0.98 -9.58 30.53
CA ASP A 516 -1.56 -8.50 31.35
C ASP A 516 -3.08 -8.34 31.17
N VAL A 517 -3.81 -9.40 30.81
CA VAL A 517 -5.28 -9.35 30.63
C VAL A 517 -6.02 -8.90 31.90
N SER A 518 -5.43 -9.10 33.09
CA SER A 518 -5.96 -8.60 34.36
C SER A 518 -6.01 -7.07 34.46
N GLU A 519 -5.23 -6.35 33.62
CA GLU A 519 -5.22 -4.89 33.60
C GLU A 519 -6.48 -4.30 32.96
N LEU A 520 -7.29 -5.09 32.24
CA LEU A 520 -8.57 -4.67 31.66
C LEU A 520 -9.53 -4.15 32.74
N ARG A 521 -9.67 -4.88 33.86
CA ARG A 521 -10.51 -4.49 35.00
C ARG A 521 -10.08 -3.18 35.67
N ARG A 522 -8.83 -2.78 35.50
CA ARG A 522 -8.23 -1.60 36.14
C ARG A 522 -8.16 -0.39 35.20
N ALA A 523 -8.73 -0.50 34.01
CA ALA A 523 -8.74 0.57 33.03
C ALA A 523 -10.03 1.37 33.15
N ASP A 524 -9.95 2.67 32.85
CA ASP A 524 -11.16 3.51 32.75
C ASP A 524 -11.86 3.28 31.41
N LEU A 525 -11.08 2.90 30.38
CA LEU A 525 -11.57 2.52 29.06
C LEU A 525 -10.88 1.25 28.54
N VAL A 526 -11.68 0.34 28.01
CA VAL A 526 -11.21 -0.87 27.33
C VAL A 526 -11.71 -0.88 25.89
N SER A 527 -10.81 -1.02 24.92
CA SER A 527 -11.16 -1.18 23.50
C SER A 527 -10.75 -2.56 23.00
N ILE A 528 -11.71 -3.39 22.62
CA ILE A 528 -11.49 -4.79 22.19
C ILE A 528 -11.71 -4.90 20.69
N THR A 529 -10.73 -5.46 19.96
CA THR A 529 -10.91 -5.81 18.55
C THR A 529 -12.05 -6.80 18.32
N GLY A 530 -12.90 -6.55 17.33
CA GLY A 530 -13.99 -7.43 16.91
C GLY A 530 -13.50 -8.78 16.42
N SER A 531 -12.21 -8.91 16.07
CA SER A 531 -11.62 -10.21 15.76
C SER A 531 -11.59 -11.17 16.96
N ALA A 532 -11.81 -10.67 18.19
CA ALA A 532 -12.01 -11.52 19.36
C ALA A 532 -13.27 -12.41 19.23
N LEU A 533 -14.24 -12.04 18.39
CA LEU A 533 -15.37 -12.91 18.04
C LEU A 533 -14.93 -14.09 17.17
N SER A 534 -14.03 -13.86 16.20
CA SER A 534 -13.62 -14.90 15.24
C SER A 534 -12.59 -15.89 15.79
N ASN A 535 -11.91 -15.54 16.88
CA ASN A 535 -11.00 -16.45 17.59
C ASN A 535 -11.57 -16.97 18.93
N GLY A 536 -12.81 -16.58 19.28
CA GLY A 536 -13.52 -17.04 20.47
C GLY A 536 -12.93 -16.56 21.80
N THR A 537 -12.31 -15.39 21.83
CA THR A 537 -11.76 -14.78 23.05
C THR A 537 -12.63 -13.65 23.61
N MET A 538 -13.66 -13.20 22.88
CA MET A 538 -14.49 -12.06 23.27
C MET A 538 -15.11 -12.21 24.67
N GLY A 539 -15.75 -13.35 24.96
CA GLY A 539 -16.39 -13.58 26.26
C GLY A 539 -15.41 -13.51 27.43
N HIS A 540 -14.23 -14.12 27.28
CA HIS A 540 -13.16 -14.04 28.28
C HIS A 540 -12.65 -12.60 28.48
N LEU A 541 -12.46 -11.84 27.41
CA LEU A 541 -11.98 -10.46 27.48
C LEU A 541 -13.02 -9.53 28.12
N LEU A 542 -14.31 -9.70 27.80
CA LEU A 542 -15.40 -8.95 28.44
C LEU A 542 -15.51 -9.28 29.93
N SER A 543 -15.40 -10.55 30.30
CA SER A 543 -15.35 -10.96 31.71
C SER A 543 -14.13 -10.39 32.44
N ALA A 544 -12.96 -10.36 31.81
CA ALA A 544 -11.76 -9.75 32.38
C ALA A 544 -11.86 -8.21 32.48
N ALA A 545 -12.73 -7.58 31.69
CA ALA A 545 -13.03 -6.15 31.74
C ALA A 545 -14.20 -5.81 32.70
N GLU A 546 -14.78 -6.79 33.40
CA GLU A 546 -15.91 -6.57 34.30
C GLU A 546 -15.58 -5.53 35.39
N GLY A 547 -16.37 -4.46 35.43
CA GLY A 547 -16.16 -3.30 36.30
C GLY A 547 -15.45 -2.12 35.63
N CYS A 548 -15.03 -2.24 34.37
CA CYS A 548 -14.64 -1.09 33.55
C CYS A 548 -15.89 -0.33 33.11
N ASP A 549 -15.91 0.99 33.33
CA ASP A 549 -17.07 1.83 33.02
C ASP A 549 -17.33 1.98 31.52
N HIS A 550 -16.28 1.89 30.70
CA HIS A 550 -16.36 2.18 29.28
C HIS A 550 -15.67 1.12 28.41
N ILE A 551 -16.45 0.12 27.98
CA ILE A 551 -15.98 -0.94 27.08
C ILE A 551 -16.45 -0.66 25.65
N ILE A 552 -15.52 -0.72 24.70
CA ILE A 552 -15.75 -0.53 23.27
C ILE A 552 -15.37 -1.82 22.54
N VAL A 553 -16.23 -2.31 21.66
CA VAL A 553 -15.88 -3.35 20.69
C VAL A 553 -15.69 -2.71 19.32
N GLN A 554 -14.54 -2.93 18.67
CA GLN A 554 -14.18 -2.19 17.45
C GLN A 554 -13.63 -3.05 16.33
N GLY A 555 -13.91 -2.68 15.08
CA GLY A 555 -13.28 -3.25 13.89
C GLY A 555 -14.24 -4.07 13.03
N GLN A 556 -13.76 -4.49 11.86
CA GLN A 556 -14.61 -5.00 10.78
C GLN A 556 -15.42 -6.25 11.13
N SER A 557 -14.91 -7.08 12.05
CA SER A 557 -15.56 -8.31 12.50
C SER A 557 -16.63 -8.07 13.58
N ALA A 558 -16.80 -6.83 14.06
CA ALA A 558 -17.79 -6.46 15.06
C ALA A 558 -19.15 -6.04 14.44
N THR A 559 -19.37 -6.22 13.13
CA THR A 559 -20.67 -5.97 12.50
C THR A 559 -21.66 -7.07 12.86
N ILE A 560 -22.12 -7.13 14.10
CA ILE A 560 -23.18 -8.03 14.58
C ILE A 560 -24.27 -7.22 15.31
N HIS A 561 -25.44 -7.79 15.52
CA HIS A 561 -26.49 -7.19 16.34
C HIS A 561 -25.94 -6.95 17.77
N PRO A 562 -25.98 -5.73 18.32
CA PRO A 562 -25.16 -5.38 19.47
C PRO A 562 -25.75 -5.78 20.83
N ALA A 563 -27.02 -6.18 20.91
CA ALA A 563 -27.69 -6.53 22.17
C ALA A 563 -26.87 -7.43 23.11
N GLU A 564 -26.35 -8.57 22.61
CA GLU A 564 -25.56 -9.50 23.45
C GLU A 564 -24.25 -8.87 23.96
N LEU A 565 -23.68 -7.91 23.22
CA LEU A 565 -22.50 -7.16 23.68
C LEU A 565 -22.90 -6.12 24.73
N PHE A 566 -24.04 -5.44 24.54
CA PHE A 566 -24.54 -4.43 25.48
C PHE A 566 -24.96 -5.05 26.81
N ASP A 567 -25.60 -6.22 26.79
CA ASP A 567 -25.94 -7.00 27.97
C ASP A 567 -24.69 -7.41 28.79
N LEU A 568 -23.52 -7.46 28.13
CA LEU A 568 -22.21 -7.72 28.73
C LEU A 568 -21.43 -6.44 29.07
N GLY A 569 -22.08 -5.28 29.09
CA GLY A 569 -21.49 -4.01 29.52
C GLY A 569 -20.73 -3.24 28.44
N VAL A 570 -20.77 -3.68 27.17
CA VAL A 570 -20.23 -2.88 26.06
C VAL A 570 -21.07 -1.62 25.90
N ARG A 571 -20.42 -0.47 25.81
CA ARG A 571 -21.08 0.84 25.64
C ARG A 571 -21.13 1.31 24.20
N LEU A 572 -20.18 0.86 23.39
CA LEU A 572 -20.04 1.26 22.00
C LEU A 572 -19.56 0.09 21.15
N VAL A 573 -20.21 -0.13 20.01
CA VAL A 573 -19.70 -0.98 18.94
C VAL A 573 -19.32 -0.11 17.74
N SER A 574 -18.02 -0.03 17.44
CA SER A 574 -17.46 0.76 16.34
C SER A 574 -17.05 -0.14 15.19
N THR A 575 -17.89 -0.23 14.15
CA THR A 575 -17.68 -1.14 13.02
C THR A 575 -17.83 -0.42 11.68
N SER A 576 -18.15 -1.14 10.61
CA SER A 576 -18.44 -0.58 9.30
C SER A 576 -19.60 -1.27 8.59
N ALA A 577 -20.24 -0.54 7.69
CA ALA A 577 -21.20 -1.08 6.74
C ALA A 577 -20.46 -1.89 5.67
N LYS A 578 -20.89 -3.13 5.41
CA LYS A 578 -20.30 -3.96 4.36
C LYS A 578 -21.02 -3.72 3.04
N PRO A 579 -20.32 -3.34 1.96
CA PRO A 579 -20.96 -3.04 0.70
C PRO A 579 -21.49 -4.31 0.05
N ARG A 580 -22.58 -4.18 -0.71
CA ARG A 580 -23.04 -5.24 -1.62
C ARG A 580 -21.92 -5.55 -2.62
N GLY A 581 -21.75 -6.82 -2.96
CA GLY A 581 -20.71 -7.26 -3.90
C GLY A 581 -19.30 -7.37 -3.31
N LEU A 582 -19.12 -7.26 -1.98
CA LEU A 582 -17.82 -7.45 -1.32
C LEU A 582 -17.19 -8.82 -1.67
N HIS A 583 -17.99 -9.88 -1.78
CA HIS A 583 -17.54 -11.19 -2.26
C HIS A 583 -16.98 -11.14 -3.69
N GLN A 584 -17.65 -10.45 -4.61
CA GLN A 584 -17.18 -10.32 -5.99
C GLN A 584 -15.85 -9.57 -6.05
N LEU A 585 -15.71 -8.50 -5.26
CA LEU A 585 -14.46 -7.75 -5.14
C LEU A 585 -13.32 -8.66 -4.63
N ALA A 586 -13.59 -9.53 -3.66
CA ALA A 586 -12.61 -10.48 -3.14
C ALA A 586 -12.10 -11.45 -4.21
N LEU A 587 -12.96 -11.84 -5.16
CA LEU A 587 -12.60 -12.73 -6.27
C LEU A 587 -11.87 -12.02 -7.41
N THR A 588 -12.24 -10.78 -7.74
CA THR A 588 -11.71 -10.08 -8.92
C THR A 588 -10.50 -9.21 -8.63
N ASP A 589 -10.44 -8.61 -7.45
CA ASP A 589 -9.33 -7.75 -7.02
C ASP A 589 -9.10 -7.89 -5.52
N TYR A 590 -8.37 -8.94 -5.15
CA TYR A 590 -8.04 -9.23 -3.76
C TYR A 590 -7.28 -8.07 -3.08
N SER A 591 -6.49 -7.29 -3.81
CA SER A 591 -5.77 -6.15 -3.24
C SER A 591 -6.73 -5.01 -2.87
N ALA A 592 -7.67 -4.68 -3.76
CA ALA A 592 -8.72 -3.71 -3.47
C ALA A 592 -9.64 -4.20 -2.34
N PHE A 593 -9.97 -5.49 -2.31
CA PHE A 593 -10.73 -6.12 -1.22
C PHE A 593 -10.06 -5.94 0.15
N VAL A 594 -8.76 -6.25 0.28
CA VAL A 594 -8.03 -6.07 1.55
C VAL A 594 -7.97 -4.59 1.93
N LYS A 595 -7.63 -3.70 0.99
CA LYS A 595 -7.63 -2.25 1.24
C LYS A 595 -8.99 -1.73 1.67
N CYS A 596 -10.07 -2.29 1.13
CA CYS A 596 -11.43 -1.94 1.51
C CYS A 596 -11.65 -2.21 3.01
N LEU A 597 -11.34 -3.44 3.45
CA LEU A 597 -11.49 -3.86 4.84
C LEU A 597 -10.51 -3.19 5.82
N GLU A 598 -9.33 -2.77 5.36
CA GLU A 598 -8.30 -2.12 6.20
C GLU A 598 -8.54 -0.62 6.46
N GLY A 599 -9.72 -0.08 6.16
CA GLY A 599 -10.11 1.26 6.64
C GLY A 599 -10.85 2.13 5.64
N ASN A 600 -11.21 1.63 4.46
CA ASN A 600 -11.93 2.40 3.44
C ASN A 600 -13.45 2.17 3.43
N LEU A 601 -13.98 1.44 4.43
CA LEU A 601 -15.40 1.23 4.58
C LEU A 601 -16.08 2.35 5.40
N PRO A 602 -17.34 2.71 5.06
CA PRO A 602 -18.14 3.63 5.87
C PRO A 602 -18.25 3.11 7.31
N LYS A 603 -17.83 3.92 8.29
CA LYS A 603 -17.87 3.53 9.70
C LYS A 603 -19.29 3.62 10.24
N LEU A 604 -19.60 2.74 11.18
CA LEU A 604 -20.85 2.72 11.94
C LEU A 604 -20.51 2.68 13.43
N TYR A 605 -21.24 3.45 14.22
CA TYR A 605 -21.13 3.51 15.67
C TYR A 605 -22.48 3.16 16.26
N MET A 606 -22.54 2.07 17.03
CA MET A 606 -23.77 1.59 17.67
C MET A 606 -23.65 1.77 19.18
N GLN A 607 -24.66 2.39 19.81
CA GLN A 607 -24.68 2.62 21.26
C GLN A 607 -25.96 2.06 21.88
N ALA A 608 -25.85 1.53 23.10
CA ALA A 608 -27.02 1.19 23.90
C ALA A 608 -27.83 2.47 24.19
N GLU A 609 -29.15 2.36 24.09
CA GLU A 609 -30.09 3.43 24.49
C GLU A 609 -30.17 3.63 26.00
#